data_AF-A0A7K4Y2K9-F1
#
_entry.id   AF-A0A7K4Y2K9-F1
#
_cell.length_a   1.000
_cell.length_b   1.000
_cell.length_c   1.000
_cell.angle_alpha   90.00
_cell.angle_beta   90.00
_cell.angle_gamma   90.00
#
_symmetry.space_group_name_H-M   'P 1'
#
loop_
_entity.id
_entity.type
_entity.pdbx_description
1 polymer ?
#
loop_
_entity_poly.entity_id
_entity_poly.type
_entity_poly.pdbx_seq_one_letter_code
_entity_poly.pdbx_strand_id
1 'polypeptide(L)'
;METLVREKGVNSFQMFMTYKDLYMLRDSELYQVLRACRDIGAIARVHAENGELVAELEAEATHRVITIANRVSRAGHPRAGVGIPVPRGGPVVYAETTTAHATLTGLHYYHQDWFHAAAYVTVPPLRLDTNTSAYLMSLLAK
;
A
#
# COMPACT_ATOMS: atom_id res chain seq x y z
N MET A 1 -15.16 -1.56 13.72
CA MET A 1 -14.98 -2.33 12.46
C MET A 1 -16.14 -3.28 12.22
N GLU A 2 -16.43 -4.23 13.13
CA GLU A 2 -17.50 -5.24 12.97
C GLU A 2 -18.85 -4.73 12.45
N THR A 3 -19.44 -3.69 13.07
CA THR A 3 -20.72 -3.08 12.63
C THR A 3 -20.71 -2.64 11.16
N LEU A 4 -19.59 -2.09 10.68
CA LEU A 4 -19.44 -1.66 9.29
C LEU A 4 -19.48 -2.85 8.32
N VAL A 5 -18.87 -3.98 8.71
CA VAL A 5 -18.89 -5.22 7.93
C VAL A 5 -20.26 -5.87 7.95
N ARG A 6 -20.81 -6.09 9.15
CA ARG A 6 -22.05 -6.88 9.34
C ARG A 6 -23.31 -6.16 8.90
N GLU A 7 -23.36 -4.83 9.02
CA GLU A 7 -24.59 -4.06 8.82
C GLU A 7 -24.52 -3.01 7.70
N LYS A 8 -23.31 -2.58 7.29
CA LYS A 8 -23.11 -1.47 6.34
C LYS A 8 -22.42 -1.90 5.04
N GLY A 9 -22.14 -3.19 4.85
CA GLY A 9 -21.57 -3.74 3.62
C GLY A 9 -20.09 -3.39 3.36
N VAL A 10 -19.37 -2.86 4.35
CA VAL A 10 -17.96 -2.47 4.20
C VAL A 10 -17.06 -3.70 4.38
N ASN A 11 -16.30 -4.07 3.35
CA ASN A 11 -15.42 -5.25 3.38
C ASN A 11 -13.92 -4.92 3.30
N SER A 12 -13.53 -3.66 3.38
CA SER A 12 -12.13 -3.23 3.34
C SER A 12 -11.85 -2.04 4.25
N PHE A 13 -10.63 -1.97 4.78
CA PHE A 13 -10.16 -0.89 5.64
C PHE A 13 -8.80 -0.38 5.15
N GLN A 14 -8.61 0.94 5.19
CA GLN A 14 -7.38 1.63 4.77
C GLN A 14 -6.57 2.05 5.99
N MET A 15 -5.28 1.69 5.99
CA MET A 15 -4.29 2.08 7.00
C MET A 15 -3.10 2.79 6.34
N PHE A 16 -2.32 3.54 7.13
CA PHE A 16 -1.16 4.30 6.66
C PHE A 16 0.06 3.99 7.51
N MET A 17 1.21 3.82 6.87
CA MET A 17 2.55 3.70 7.52
C MET A 17 3.35 5.02 7.46
N THR A 18 2.74 6.04 6.85
CA THR A 18 3.22 7.43 6.74
C THR A 18 2.16 8.39 7.29
N TYR A 19 2.35 9.70 7.13
CA TYR A 19 1.59 10.76 7.80
C TYR A 19 1.71 10.67 9.32
N LYS A 20 2.95 10.78 9.80
CA LYS A 20 3.30 10.85 11.22
C LYS A 20 2.45 11.91 11.93
N ASP A 21 2.03 11.60 13.15
CA ASP A 21 1.16 12.40 14.02
C ASP A 21 -0.25 12.72 13.46
N LEU A 22 -0.63 12.17 12.29
CA LEU A 22 -1.96 12.31 11.68
C LEU A 22 -2.67 10.96 11.48
N TYR A 23 -2.09 10.06 10.68
CA TYR A 23 -2.72 8.78 10.29
C TYR A 23 -1.81 7.55 10.44
N MET A 24 -0.52 7.75 10.74
CA MET A 24 0.47 6.69 10.85
C MET A 24 0.15 5.70 11.97
N LEU A 25 0.03 4.41 11.64
CA LEU A 25 0.01 3.32 12.61
C LEU A 25 1.41 2.75 12.84
N ARG A 26 1.73 2.42 14.09
CA ARG A 26 2.95 1.68 14.45
C ARG A 26 2.75 0.19 14.18
N ASP A 27 3.84 -0.57 14.06
CA ASP A 27 3.80 -2.01 13.76
C ASP A 27 2.91 -2.82 14.71
N SER A 28 2.86 -2.47 16.00
CA SER A 28 2.01 -3.11 16.99
C SER A 28 0.52 -2.87 16.75
N GLU A 29 0.14 -1.66 16.34
CA GLU A 29 -1.23 -1.30 15.97
C GLU A 29 -1.62 -1.94 14.64
N LEU A 30 -0.71 -1.90 13.66
CA LEU A 30 -0.88 -2.54 12.36
C LEU A 30 -1.10 -4.05 12.52
N TYR A 31 -0.35 -4.72 13.39
CA TYR A 31 -0.56 -6.14 13.70
C TYR A 31 -1.97 -6.43 14.26
N GLN A 32 -2.46 -5.62 15.20
CA GLN A 32 -3.81 -5.80 15.75
C GLN A 32 -4.90 -5.48 14.73
N VAL A 33 -4.75 -4.44 13.91
CA VAL A 33 -5.73 -4.10 12.86
C VAL A 33 -5.76 -5.16 11.76
N LEU A 34 -4.60 -5.68 11.33
CA LEU A 34 -4.53 -6.79 10.37
C LEU A 34 -5.19 -8.06 10.91
N ARG A 35 -5.01 -8.35 12.22
CA ARG A 35 -5.73 -9.43 12.89
C ARG A 35 -7.24 -9.17 12.94
N ALA A 36 -7.68 -7.96 13.28
CA ALA A 36 -9.09 -7.60 13.31
C ALA A 36 -9.73 -7.75 11.92
N CYS A 37 -9.07 -7.27 10.85
CA CYS A 37 -9.51 -7.48 9.47
C CYS A 37 -9.64 -8.97 9.12
N ARG A 38 -8.65 -9.80 9.49
CA ARG A 38 -8.72 -11.26 9.31
C ARG A 38 -9.94 -11.87 10.01
N ASP A 39 -10.14 -11.53 11.28
CA ASP A 39 -11.14 -12.14 12.16
C ASP A 39 -12.59 -11.75 11.75
N ILE A 40 -12.76 -10.60 11.06
CA ILE A 40 -14.06 -10.15 10.52
C ILE A 40 -14.24 -10.39 9.01
N GLY A 41 -13.26 -11.01 8.33
CA GLY A 41 -13.34 -11.29 6.89
C GLY A 41 -13.16 -10.07 5.97
N ALA A 42 -12.46 -9.04 6.43
CA ALA A 42 -12.20 -7.81 5.66
C ALA A 42 -10.79 -7.76 5.04
N ILE A 43 -10.68 -7.05 3.92
CA ILE A 43 -9.44 -6.76 3.20
C ILE A 43 -8.69 -5.61 3.88
N ALA A 44 -7.39 -5.76 4.02
CA ALA A 44 -6.51 -4.75 4.60
C ALA A 44 -5.75 -4.00 3.51
N ARG A 45 -6.10 -2.74 3.28
CA ARG A 45 -5.38 -1.84 2.37
C ARG A 45 -4.38 -1.02 3.18
N VAL A 46 -3.14 -0.92 2.71
CA VAL A 46 -2.07 -0.21 3.44
C VAL A 46 -1.30 0.70 2.50
N HIS A 47 -1.22 1.98 2.84
CA HIS A 47 -0.31 2.93 2.21
C HIS A 47 1.08 2.72 2.82
N ALA A 48 1.93 1.99 2.10
CA ALA A 48 3.19 1.45 2.60
C ALA A 48 4.38 2.33 2.19
N GLU A 49 4.49 3.49 2.83
CA GLU A 49 5.72 4.30 2.87
C GLU A 49 6.18 4.44 4.33
N ASN A 50 7.48 4.42 4.59
CA ASN A 50 8.00 4.61 5.94
C ASN A 50 7.94 6.09 6.35
N GLY A 51 7.10 6.43 7.34
CA GLY A 51 6.88 7.81 7.79
C GLY A 51 8.05 8.51 8.49
N GLU A 52 9.24 7.91 8.60
CA GLU A 52 10.39 8.46 9.35
C GLU A 52 11.69 8.64 8.55
N LEU A 53 11.78 8.18 7.29
CA LEU A 53 13.03 8.15 6.50
C LEU A 53 12.90 8.86 5.14
N VAL A 54 13.89 8.72 4.23
CA VAL A 54 13.89 9.29 2.87
C VAL A 54 14.41 8.28 1.83
N ALA A 55 13.92 8.39 0.60
CA ALA A 55 14.30 7.67 -0.63
C ALA A 55 13.97 6.16 -0.71
N GLU A 56 14.45 5.30 0.20
CA GLU A 56 14.22 3.82 0.14
C GLU A 56 12.90 3.37 0.81
N LEU A 57 11.93 4.29 0.84
CA LEU A 57 10.77 4.30 1.73
C LEU A 57 9.71 3.24 1.46
N GLU A 58 9.37 3.03 0.18
CA GLU A 58 8.21 2.24 -0.23
C GLU A 58 8.53 0.74 -0.15
N ALA A 59 9.73 0.35 -0.57
CA ALA A 59 10.18 -1.04 -0.56
C ALA A 59 10.32 -1.60 0.87
N GLU A 60 10.90 -0.81 1.80
CA GLU A 60 11.01 -1.19 3.22
C GLU A 60 9.62 -1.37 3.84
N ALA A 61 8.78 -0.34 3.79
CA ALA A 61 7.45 -0.39 4.41
C ALA A 61 6.57 -1.49 3.80
N THR A 62 6.63 -1.69 2.48
CA THR A 62 5.96 -2.80 1.78
C THR A 62 6.45 -4.15 2.30
N HIS A 63 7.76 -4.36 2.41
CA HIS A 63 8.32 -5.60 2.95
C HIS A 63 7.92 -5.85 4.42
N ARG A 64 7.92 -4.79 5.24
CA ARG A 64 7.52 -4.85 6.65
C ARG A 64 6.05 -5.19 6.83
N VAL A 65 5.12 -4.55 6.11
CA VAL A 65 3.69 -4.91 6.22
C VAL A 65 3.41 -6.32 5.71
N ILE A 66 4.06 -6.77 4.63
CA ILE A 66 3.97 -8.15 4.14
C ILE A 66 4.46 -9.14 5.22
N THR A 67 5.50 -8.78 5.97
CA THR A 67 6.03 -9.60 7.07
C THR A 67 5.08 -9.63 8.27
N ILE A 68 4.42 -8.53 8.61
CA ILE A 68 3.42 -8.47 9.69
C ILE A 68 2.16 -9.27 9.30
N ALA A 69 1.65 -9.09 8.08
CA ALA A 69 0.50 -9.83 7.55
C ALA A 69 0.76 -11.36 7.48
N ASN A 70 2.00 -11.75 7.19
CA ASN A 70 2.47 -13.14 7.28
C ASN A 70 2.33 -13.72 8.69
N ARG A 71 2.73 -12.96 9.73
CA ARG A 71 2.62 -13.40 11.12
C ARG A 71 1.16 -13.56 11.56
N VAL A 72 0.29 -12.63 11.17
CA VAL A 72 -1.16 -12.71 11.42
C VAL A 72 -1.79 -13.93 10.72
N SER A 73 -1.43 -14.18 9.46
CA SER A 73 -2.01 -15.30 8.67
C SER A 73 -1.62 -16.69 9.17
N ARG A 74 -0.48 -16.83 9.86
CA ARG A 74 -0.01 -18.11 10.42
C ARG A 74 -0.66 -18.46 11.78
N ALA A 75 -1.43 -17.54 12.37
CA ALA A 75 -2.08 -17.71 13.68
C ALA A 75 -3.56 -18.12 13.59
N GLY A 76 -3.93 -18.95 12.59
CA GLY A 76 -5.32 -19.39 12.33
C GLY A 76 -5.95 -18.75 11.08
N HIS A 77 -6.74 -19.54 10.34
CA HIS A 77 -7.49 -19.13 9.14
C HIS A 77 -8.71 -18.24 9.50
N PRO A 78 -9.28 -17.40 8.59
CA PRO A 78 -9.01 -17.26 7.15
C PRO A 78 -7.84 -16.33 6.80
N ARG A 79 -7.67 -16.00 5.51
CA ARG A 79 -6.58 -15.17 4.98
C ARG A 79 -7.00 -13.70 4.91
N ALA A 80 -6.22 -12.80 5.49
CA ALA A 80 -6.31 -11.36 5.19
C ALA A 80 -5.61 -11.07 3.84
N GLY A 81 -6.22 -10.25 2.98
CA GLY A 81 -5.77 -9.99 1.61
C GLY A 81 -5.79 -8.52 1.17
N VAL A 82 -5.54 -8.31 -0.14
CA VAL A 82 -5.57 -7.09 -1.00
C VAL A 82 -5.92 -7.49 -2.47
N GLY A 83 -5.55 -6.74 -3.52
CA GLY A 83 -5.42 -7.18 -4.95
C GLY A 83 -4.12 -6.59 -5.58
N ILE A 84 -3.33 -7.14 -6.54
CA ILE A 84 -3.29 -8.38 -7.39
C ILE A 84 -2.11 -9.38 -7.01
N PRO A 85 -2.23 -10.76 -7.03
CA PRO A 85 -1.57 -11.77 -6.11
C PRO A 85 -0.12 -12.31 -6.39
N VAL A 86 0.63 -12.70 -5.34
CA VAL A 86 2.01 -13.29 -5.44
C VAL A 86 2.06 -14.84 -5.27
N PRO A 87 2.47 -15.62 -6.30
CA PRO A 87 2.44 -17.10 -6.24
C PRO A 87 3.73 -17.72 -5.70
N ARG A 88 3.84 -17.93 -4.36
CA ARG A 88 4.84 -18.84 -3.74
C ARG A 88 4.55 -19.14 -2.25
N GLY A 89 3.52 -19.93 -1.97
CA GLY A 89 3.28 -20.57 -0.65
C GLY A 89 3.14 -19.65 0.58
N GLY A 90 3.10 -18.33 0.39
CA GLY A 90 3.11 -17.33 1.44
C GLY A 90 1.72 -16.75 1.73
N PRO A 91 1.65 -15.49 2.22
CA PRO A 91 0.38 -14.82 2.44
C PRO A 91 -0.24 -14.53 1.07
N VAL A 92 -1.57 -14.37 1.02
CA VAL A 92 -2.18 -13.79 -0.17
C VAL A 92 -1.97 -12.29 -0.08
N VAL A 93 -0.76 -11.89 -0.44
CA VAL A 93 -0.39 -10.50 -0.68
C VAL A 93 -0.61 -10.21 -2.13
N TYR A 94 -0.98 -8.97 -2.33
CA TYR A 94 -1.35 -8.45 -3.60
C TYR A 94 -1.02 -6.93 -3.62
N ALA A 95 -0.80 -6.30 -4.78
CA ALA A 95 -0.52 -4.86 -4.91
C ALA A 95 -1.39 -4.11 -5.97
N GLU A 96 -1.69 -2.83 -5.72
CA GLU A 96 -2.43 -1.91 -6.62
C GLU A 96 -1.53 -0.74 -7.06
N THR A 97 -1.88 -0.05 -8.15
CA THR A 97 -1.21 1.19 -8.58
C THR A 97 -2.19 2.17 -9.23
N THR A 98 -1.79 3.43 -9.41
CA THR A 98 -2.61 4.48 -10.04
C THR A 98 -2.22 4.71 -11.49
N THR A 99 -3.13 5.23 -12.32
CA THR A 99 -2.84 5.62 -13.71
C THR A 99 -1.62 6.53 -13.80
N ALA A 100 -1.50 7.51 -12.90
CA ALA A 100 -0.37 8.44 -12.87
C ALA A 100 0.98 7.72 -12.71
N HIS A 101 1.09 6.79 -11.75
CA HIS A 101 2.30 5.99 -11.56
C HIS A 101 2.58 5.07 -12.75
N ALA A 102 1.53 4.49 -13.34
CA ALA A 102 1.65 3.57 -14.47
C ALA A 102 2.02 4.24 -15.81
N THR A 103 1.85 5.56 -15.97
CA THR A 103 2.04 6.25 -17.27
C THR A 103 2.93 7.50 -17.24
N LEU A 104 3.20 8.10 -16.07
CA LEU A 104 3.95 9.35 -15.93
C LEU A 104 5.28 9.14 -15.21
N THR A 105 6.17 10.13 -15.33
CA THR A 105 7.48 10.16 -14.66
C THR A 105 7.60 11.40 -13.76
N GLY A 106 8.52 11.34 -12.79
CA GLY A 106 8.85 12.45 -11.89
C GLY A 106 9.50 13.66 -12.56
N LEU A 107 9.80 13.59 -13.86
CA LEU A 107 10.40 14.72 -14.60
C LEU A 107 9.49 15.97 -14.59
N HIS A 108 8.18 15.79 -14.43
CA HIS A 108 7.24 16.91 -14.27
C HIS A 108 7.52 17.78 -13.03
N TYR A 109 8.16 17.25 -11.98
CA TYR A 109 8.57 18.04 -10.81
C TYR A 109 9.66 19.07 -11.10
N TYR A 110 10.36 18.94 -12.23
CA TYR A 110 11.46 19.81 -12.66
C TYR A 110 11.05 20.76 -13.80
N HIS A 111 9.74 20.91 -14.04
CA HIS A 111 9.22 21.86 -15.01
C HIS A 111 9.44 23.31 -14.56
N GLN A 112 9.70 24.22 -15.52
CA GLN A 112 10.04 25.62 -15.23
C GLN A 112 8.84 26.43 -14.68
N ASP A 113 7.63 26.13 -15.15
CA ASP A 113 6.42 26.64 -14.51
C ASP A 113 6.13 25.84 -13.23
N TRP A 114 6.03 26.57 -12.11
CA TRP A 114 5.70 26.04 -10.80
C TRP A 114 4.30 25.44 -10.74
N PHE A 115 3.32 26.01 -11.46
CA PHE A 115 1.95 25.48 -11.44
C PHE A 115 1.89 24.10 -12.11
N HIS A 116 2.60 23.92 -13.22
CA HIS A 116 2.82 22.59 -13.79
C HIS A 116 3.46 21.65 -12.77
N ALA A 117 4.60 22.01 -12.15
CA ALA A 117 5.29 21.10 -11.23
C ALA A 117 4.43 20.71 -10.01
N ALA A 118 3.70 21.67 -9.44
CA ALA A 118 2.80 21.46 -8.31
C ALA A 118 1.61 20.53 -8.66
N ALA A 119 1.11 20.56 -9.90
CA ALA A 119 -0.03 19.75 -10.33
C ALA A 119 0.22 18.22 -10.32
N TYR A 120 1.48 17.77 -10.24
CA TYR A 120 1.86 16.36 -10.21
C TYR A 120 2.25 15.86 -8.81
N VAL A 121 2.16 16.72 -7.78
CA VAL A 121 2.51 16.36 -6.39
C VAL A 121 1.51 15.34 -5.87
N THR A 122 2.01 14.16 -5.54
CA THR A 122 1.26 13.01 -5.02
C THR A 122 2.19 12.14 -4.17
N VAL A 123 1.62 11.18 -3.43
CA VAL A 123 2.38 10.22 -2.62
C VAL A 123 1.93 8.77 -2.89
N PRO A 124 2.85 7.81 -3.08
CA PRO A 124 4.29 8.01 -3.32
C PRO A 124 4.57 8.97 -4.49
N PRO A 125 5.74 9.62 -4.56
CA PRO A 125 6.05 10.53 -5.66
C PRO A 125 6.34 9.77 -6.96
N LEU A 126 5.99 10.38 -8.10
CA LEU A 126 6.33 9.84 -9.41
C LEU A 126 7.85 9.66 -9.54
N ARG A 127 8.29 8.49 -10.02
CA ARG A 127 9.72 8.13 -10.04
C ARG A 127 10.44 8.77 -11.23
N LEU A 128 11.70 9.18 -11.01
CA LEU A 128 12.54 9.79 -12.05
C LEU A 128 13.12 8.76 -13.05
N ASP A 129 13.21 7.49 -12.66
CA ASP A 129 13.56 6.41 -13.59
C ASP A 129 12.46 6.26 -14.64
N THR A 130 12.80 6.59 -15.89
CA THR A 130 11.91 6.55 -17.05
C THR A 130 11.43 5.14 -17.41
N ASN A 131 12.07 4.09 -16.87
CA ASN A 131 11.63 2.71 -17.03
C ASN A 131 10.46 2.34 -16.10
N THR A 132 10.18 3.13 -15.06
CA THR A 132 9.19 2.80 -14.01
C THR A 132 7.81 2.52 -14.59
N SER A 133 7.30 3.40 -15.47
CA SER A 133 5.97 3.29 -16.06
C SER A 133 5.83 2.00 -16.90
N ALA A 134 6.83 1.71 -17.75
CA ALA A 134 6.87 0.50 -18.56
C ALA A 134 6.97 -0.77 -17.70
N TYR A 135 7.78 -0.73 -16.63
CA TYR A 135 7.90 -1.82 -15.67
C TYR A 135 6.57 -2.09 -14.94
N LEU A 136 5.91 -1.06 -14.40
CA LEU A 136 4.61 -1.19 -13.73
C LEU A 136 3.52 -1.74 -14.67
N MET A 137 3.46 -1.25 -15.91
CA MET A 137 2.57 -1.82 -16.93
C MET A 137 2.86 -3.30 -17.22
N SER A 138 4.14 -3.72 -17.20
CA SER A 138 4.53 -5.13 -17.36
C SER A 138 4.14 -6.03 -16.16
N LEU A 139 3.91 -5.44 -14.98
CA LEU A 139 3.40 -6.14 -13.81
C LEU A 139 1.86 -6.28 -13.87
N LEU A 140 1.16 -5.28 -14.40
CA LEU A 140 -0.29 -5.30 -14.60
C LEU A 140 -0.74 -6.25 -15.73
N ALA A 141 0.13 -6.56 -16.68
CA ALA A 141 -0.17 -7.42 -17.84
C ALA A 141 -0.07 -8.93 -17.56
N LYS A 142 -0.06 -9.36 -16.29
CA LYS A 142 0.15 -10.74 -15.84
C LYS A 142 -1.04 -11.26 -15.04
#